data_AF-A0A560UNJ9-F1
#
_entry.id   AF-A0A560UNJ9-F1
#
_cell.length_a   1.000
_cell.length_b   1.000
_cell.length_c   1.000
_cell.angle_alpha   90.00
_cell.angle_beta   90.00
_cell.angle_gamma   90.00
#
_symmetry.space_group_name_H-M   'P 1'
#
loop_
_entity.id
_entity.type
_entity.pdbx_description
1 polymer ?
#
loop_
_entity_poly.entity_id
_entity_poly.type
_entity_poly.pdbx_seq_one_letter_code
_entity_poly.pdbx_strand_id
1 'polypeptide(L)' 'SGIRLGSPAMTTRGFGAKEAEIVGNLIADVLEAPEDAATLERVRGQVTELTRRFPVYSGRS' A
#
# COMPACT_ATOMS: atom_id res chain seq x y z
N SER A 1 -11.97 18.13 4.32
CA SER A 1 -10.61 17.76 3.91
C SER A 1 -10.66 16.35 3.34
N GLY A 2 -10.34 16.14 2.07
CA GLY A 2 -10.50 14.84 1.39
C GLY A 2 -9.19 14.34 0.80
N ILE A 3 -9.02 13.02 0.77
CA ILE A 3 -7.86 12.34 0.18
C ILE A 3 -8.23 11.92 -1.26
N ARG A 4 -7.32 12.10 -2.22
CA ARG A 4 -7.48 11.61 -3.59
C ARG A 4 -6.70 10.32 -3.77
N LEU A 5 -7.36 9.27 -4.24
CA LEU A 5 -6.76 7.96 -4.51
C LEU A 5 -6.83 7.67 -6.02
N GLY A 6 -5.74 7.16 -6.58
CA GLY A 6 -5.63 6.81 -7.99
C GLY A 6 -4.89 5.49 -8.19
N SER A 7 -5.42 4.63 -9.06
CA SER A 7 -4.83 3.33 -9.41
C SER A 7 -3.61 3.34 -10.35
N PRO A 8 -3.30 4.38 -11.16
CA PRO A 8 -2.22 4.30 -12.15
C PRO A 8 -0.85 3.90 -11.59
N ALA A 9 -0.48 4.37 -10.39
CA ALA A 9 0.78 4.01 -9.76
C ALA A 9 0.82 2.52 -9.33
N MET A 10 -0.31 1.99 -8.88
CA MET A 10 -0.44 0.60 -8.47
C MET A 10 -0.41 -0.33 -9.68
N THR A 11 -1.16 0.00 -10.74
CA THR A 11 -1.23 -0.83 -11.94
C THR A 11 0.08 -0.81 -12.74
N THR A 12 0.78 0.33 -12.81
CA THR A 12 2.11 0.42 -13.44
C THR A 12 3.16 -0.41 -12.69
N ARG A 13 3.01 -0.55 -11.37
CA ARG A 13 3.84 -1.40 -10.51
C ARG A 13 3.53 -2.90 -10.69
N GLY A 14 2.41 -3.25 -11.31
CA GLY A 14 1.98 -4.64 -11.51
C GLY A 14 0.99 -5.17 -10.47
N PHE A 15 0.38 -4.32 -9.65
CA PHE A 15 -0.67 -4.74 -8.73
C PHE A 15 -1.93 -5.17 -9.49
N GLY A 16 -2.51 -6.30 -9.09
CA GLY A 16 -3.82 -6.75 -9.53
C GLY A 16 -4.93 -6.41 -8.53
N ALA A 17 -6.11 -7.00 -8.74
CA ALA A 17 -7.28 -6.79 -7.88
C ALA A 17 -7.04 -7.20 -6.42
N LYS A 18 -6.32 -8.30 -6.20
CA LYS A 18 -6.01 -8.80 -4.85
C LYS A 18 -5.10 -7.84 -4.09
N GLU A 19 -4.07 -7.31 -4.75
CA GLU A 19 -3.17 -6.33 -4.15
C GLU A 19 -3.88 -5.00 -3.90
N ALA A 20 -4.82 -4.62 -4.78
CA ALA A 20 -5.65 -3.43 -4.57
C ALA A 20 -6.57 -3.55 -3.36
N GLU A 21 -7.18 -4.73 -3.15
CA GLU A 21 -7.97 -5.02 -1.95
C GLU A 21 -7.13 -4.93 -0.67
N ILE A 22 -5.92 -5.52 -0.68
CA ILE A 22 -4.98 -5.42 0.43
C ILE A 22 -4.67 -3.95 0.74
N VAL A 23 -4.34 -3.15 -0.26
CA VAL A 23 -4.07 -1.71 -0.06
C VAL A 23 -5.29 -0.99 0.50
N GLY A 24 -6.49 -1.30 0.03
CA GLY A 24 -7.74 -0.73 0.56
C GLY A 24 -7.92 -1.03 2.05
N ASN A 25 -7.72 -2.27 2.46
CA ASN A 25 -7.82 -2.67 3.87
C ASN A 25 -6.75 -2.00 4.73
N LEU A 26 -5.51 -1.91 4.23
CA LEU A 26 -4.43 -1.20 4.94
C LEU A 26 -4.72 0.30 5.11
N ILE A 27 -5.36 0.93 4.12
CA ILE A 27 -5.82 2.32 4.24
C ILE A 27 -6.92 2.43 5.30
N ALA A 28 -7.90 1.51 5.29
CA ALA A 28 -8.99 1.49 6.27
C ALA A 28 -8.45 1.36 7.71
N ASP A 29 -7.51 0.43 7.95
CA ASP A 29 -6.87 0.23 9.26
C ASP A 29 -6.26 1.54 9.81
N VAL A 30 -5.57 2.32 8.96
CA VAL A 30 -4.97 3.60 9.36
C VAL A 30 -6.01 4.67 9.60
N LEU A 31 -7.10 4.69 8.82
CA LEU A 31 -8.18 5.66 9.01
C LEU A 31 -8.99 5.39 10.29
N GLU A 32 -9.10 4.13 10.71
CA GLU A 32 -9.78 3.74 11.95
C GLU A 32 -8.94 4.03 13.20
N ALA A 33 -7.61 3.90 13.13
CA ALA A 33 -6.71 4.13 14.25
C ALA A 33 -5.49 5.02 13.85
N PRO A 34 -5.71 6.30 13.50
CA PRO A 34 -4.68 7.15 12.90
C PRO A 34 -3.54 7.54 13.85
N GLU A 35 -3.75 7.44 15.16
CA GLU A 35 -2.76 7.79 16.20
C GLU A 35 -2.16 6.53 16.88
N ASP A 36 -2.60 5.33 16.50
CA ASP A 36 -2.07 4.09 17.07
C ASP A 36 -0.75 3.70 16.40
N ALA A 37 0.35 3.93 17.12
CA ALA A 37 1.69 3.61 16.68
C ALA A 37 1.85 2.12 16.28
N ALA A 38 1.17 1.20 16.96
CA ALA A 38 1.26 -0.23 16.65
C ALA A 38 0.62 -0.54 15.29
N THR A 39 -0.56 0.03 15.01
CA THR A 39 -1.23 -0.08 13.70
C THR A 39 -0.38 0.53 12.59
N LEU A 40 0.18 1.73 12.81
CA LEU A 40 1.01 2.40 11.82
C LEU A 40 2.27 1.59 11.46
N GLU A 41 2.96 1.02 12.45
CA GLU A 41 4.15 0.19 12.22
C GLU A 41 3.82 -1.12 11.50
N ARG A 42 2.72 -1.80 11.89
CA ARG A 42 2.25 -3.00 11.20
C ARG A 42 1.94 -2.71 9.73
N VAL A 43 1.16 -1.66 9.46
CA VAL A 43 0.76 -1.28 8.10
C VAL A 43 1.99 -0.92 7.27
N ARG A 44 2.94 -0.16 7.83
CA ARG A 44 4.22 0.15 7.17
C ARG A 44 4.99 -1.10 6.75
N GLY A 45 5.04 -2.11 7.63
CA GLY A 45 5.68 -3.39 7.34
C GLY A 45 5.00 -4.12 6.18
N GLN A 46 3.67 -4.20 6.20
CA GLN A 46 2.88 -4.87 5.17
C GLN A 46 2.99 -4.17 3.80
N VAL A 47 2.97 -2.82 3.78
CA VAL A 47 3.22 -2.04 2.56
C VAL A 47 4.63 -2.30 2.02
N THR A 48 5.63 -2.35 2.90
CA THR A 48 7.02 -2.61 2.50
C THR A 48 7.16 -3.98 1.86
N GLU A 49 6.57 -5.02 2.46
CA GLU A 49 6.60 -6.38 1.92
C GLU A 49 5.88 -6.46 0.57
N LEU A 50 4.68 -5.87 0.47
CA LEU A 50 3.92 -5.85 -0.78
C LEU A 50 4.71 -5.15 -1.90
N THR A 51 5.32 -4.00 -1.62
CA THR A 51 6.05 -3.24 -2.65
C THR A 51 7.39 -3.87 -3.04
N ARG A 52 8.03 -4.65 -2.15
CA ARG A 52 9.22 -5.46 -2.49
C ARG A 52 8.90 -6.56 -3.50
N ARG A 53 7.71 -7.16 -3.44
CA ARG A 53 7.26 -8.18 -4.39
C ARG A 53 6.98 -7.62 -5.79
N PHE A 54 6.76 -6.31 -5.89
CA PHE A 54 6.48 -5.61 -7.15
C PHE A 54 7.37 -4.35 -7.26
N PRO A 55 8.69 -4.53 -7.52
CA PRO A 55 9.59 -3.40 -7.65
C PRO A 55 9.26 -2.54 -8.88
N VAL A 56 9.34 -1.21 -8.75
CA VAL A 56 9.02 -0.28 -9.84
C VAL A 56 10.05 -0.34 -10.98
N TYR A 57 11.31 -0.64 -10.66
CA TYR A 57 12.40 -0.73 -11.63
C TYR A 57 13.14 -2.05 -11.43
N SER A 58 12.74 -3.08 -12.17
CA SER A 58 13.36 -4.41 -12.12
C SER A 58 14.61 -4.56 -13.02
N GLY A 59 15.03 -3.51 -13.72
CA GLY A 59 16.06 -3.57 -14.78
C GLY A 59 17.33 -2.73 -14.56
N ARG A 60 17.63 -2.29 -13.33
CA ARG A 60 18.92 -1.64 -13.01
C ARG A 60 19.55 -2.36 -11.82
N SER A 61 20.36 -3.38 -12.12
CA SER A 61 21.50 -3.78 -11.30
C SER A 61 22.76 -3.26 -11.96
#